data_AF-A0A9D6IFM0-F1
#
_entry.id   AF-A0A9D6IFM0-F1
#
_cell.length_a   1.000
_cell.length_b   1.000
_cell.length_c   1.000
_cell.angle_alpha   90.00
_cell.angle_beta   90.00
_cell.angle_gamma   90.00
#
_symmetry.space_group_name_H-M   'P 1'
#
loop_
_entity.id
_entity.type
_entity.pdbx_description
1 polymer ?
#
loop_
_entity_poly.entity_id
_entity_poly.type
_entity_poly.pdbx_seq_one_letter_code
_entity_poly.pdbx_strand_id
1 'polypeptide(L)'
;MDAGLVILILKIAVGAVTVLWIASLVALALGKTRLHGRINLAFFALTLAALIGLEVIANIISPGLFDEFLQARDAKNMLRIHLCFSMPAAALLFVMLFTGLKHHRRFHIATGVLFSVLWIGTFVTGIFFLPHE
;
A
#
# COMPACT_ATOMS: atom_id res chain seq x y z
N MET A 1 -21.48 8.64 -1.43
CA MET A 1 -20.24 8.44 -2.23
C MET A 1 -20.40 7.15 -3.00
N ASP A 2 -19.89 7.08 -4.22
CA ASP A 2 -19.90 5.84 -5.01
C ASP A 2 -18.69 4.97 -4.61
N ALA A 3 -18.94 3.73 -4.19
CA ALA A 3 -17.89 2.78 -3.80
C ALA A 3 -16.91 2.49 -4.95
N GLY A 4 -17.39 2.42 -6.19
CA GLY A 4 -16.56 2.21 -7.38
C GLY A 4 -15.57 3.36 -7.59
N LEU A 5 -16.05 4.61 -7.42
CA LEU A 5 -15.20 5.80 -7.49
C LEU A 5 -14.11 5.79 -6.39
N VAL A 6 -14.46 5.40 -5.16
CA VAL A 6 -13.48 5.30 -4.07
C VAL A 6 -12.42 4.24 -4.39
N ILE A 7 -12.83 3.07 -4.90
CA ILE A 7 -11.89 2.02 -5.30
C ILE A 7 -10.98 2.50 -6.45
N LEU A 8 -11.52 3.21 -7.43
CA LEU A 8 -10.73 3.79 -8.52
C LEU A 8 -9.67 4.77 -7.98
N ILE A 9 -10.05 5.66 -7.07
CA ILE A 9 -9.11 6.59 -6.42
C ILE A 9 -8.02 5.82 -5.68
N LEU A 10 -8.36 4.77 -4.93
CA LEU A 10 -7.38 3.92 -4.25
C LEU A 10 -6.43 3.23 -5.22
N LYS A 11 -6.93 2.74 -6.36
CA LYS A 11 -6.07 2.14 -7.41
C LYS A 11 -5.07 3.15 -7.96
N ILE A 12 -5.51 4.37 -8.26
CA ILE A 12 -4.63 5.45 -8.72
C ILE A 12 -3.58 5.76 -7.65
N ALA A 13 -3.99 5.86 -6.37
CA ALA A 13 -3.08 6.11 -5.26
C ALA A 13 -2.03 4.99 -5.13
N VAL A 14 -2.44 3.72 -5.15
CA VAL A 14 -1.57 2.53 -5.12
C VAL A 14 -0.60 2.51 -6.30
N GLY A 15 -1.05 2.89 -7.50
CA GLY A 15 -0.20 3.05 -8.67
C GLY A 15 0.88 4.11 -8.46
N ALA A 16 0.48 5.30 -7.98
CA ALA A 16 1.40 6.40 -7.71
C ALA A 16 2.45 6.05 -6.64
N VAL A 17 2.03 5.43 -5.53
CA VAL A 17 2.98 5.02 -4.48
C VAL A 17 3.88 3.86 -4.94
N THR A 18 3.42 3.01 -5.86
CA THR A 18 4.28 1.97 -6.48
C THR A 18 5.38 2.59 -7.34
N VAL A 19 5.07 3.65 -8.09
CA VAL A 19 6.08 4.40 -8.85
C VAL A 19 7.13 5.02 -7.91
N LEU A 20 6.70 5.59 -6.77
CA LEU A 20 7.61 6.12 -5.76
C LEU A 20 8.51 5.01 -5.16
N TRP A 21 7.94 3.84 -4.88
CA TRP A 21 8.70 2.71 -4.38
C TRP A 21 9.78 2.26 -5.39
N ILE A 22 9.44 2.11 -6.67
CA ILE A 22 10.42 1.79 -7.73
C ILE A 22 11.49 2.88 -7.82
N ALA A 23 11.11 4.16 -7.83
CA ALA A 23 12.05 5.28 -7.87
C ALA A 23 13.01 5.27 -6.67
N SER A 24 12.52 4.88 -5.49
CA SER A 24 13.32 4.72 -4.27
C SER A 24 14.37 3.61 -4.40
N LEU A 25 14.02 2.48 -5.03
CA LEU A 25 14.95 1.39 -5.32
C LEU A 25 16.00 1.80 -6.36
N VAL A 26 15.59 2.53 -7.41
CA VAL A 26 16.53 3.08 -8.40
C VAL A 26 17.50 4.06 -7.74
N ALA A 27 17.03 4.95 -6.86
CA ALA A 27 17.89 5.85 -6.11
C ALA A 27 18.92 5.08 -5.26
N LEU A 28 18.52 3.96 -4.66
CA LEU A 28 19.43 3.09 -3.90
C LEU A 28 20.46 2.40 -4.81
N ALA A 29 20.04 1.89 -5.97
CA ALA A 29 20.93 1.27 -6.97
C ALA A 29 21.98 2.27 -7.51
N LEU A 30 21.62 3.55 -7.59
CA LEU A 30 22.54 4.64 -7.94
C LEU A 30 23.41 5.13 -6.77
N GLY A 31 23.37 4.46 -5.61
CA GLY A 31 24.13 4.84 -4.41
C GLY A 31 23.62 6.09 -3.68
N LYS A 32 22.46 6.65 -4.09
CA LYS A 32 21.89 7.89 -3.53
C LYS A 32 21.06 7.60 -2.28
N THR A 33 21.71 7.17 -1.19
CA THR A 33 21.04 6.76 0.07
C THR A 33 20.17 7.85 0.70
N ARG A 34 20.58 9.13 0.62
CA ARG A 34 19.78 10.26 1.11
C ARG A 34 18.49 10.45 0.31
N LEU A 35 18.54 10.24 -1.01
CA LEU A 35 17.36 10.34 -1.88
C LEU A 35 16.41 9.16 -1.63
N HIS A 36 16.94 7.94 -1.52
CA HIS A 36 16.18 6.76 -1.12
C HIS A 36 15.39 7.00 0.17
N GLY A 37 16.03 7.53 1.22
CA GLY A 37 15.36 7.85 2.48
C GLY A 37 14.23 8.88 2.34
N ARG A 38 14.43 9.94 1.56
CA ARG A 38 13.41 10.97 1.31
C ARG A 38 12.21 10.44 0.55
N ILE A 39 12.44 9.65 -0.51
CA ILE A 39 11.37 9.03 -1.29
C ILE A 39 10.61 8.01 -0.44
N ASN A 40 11.31 7.18 0.34
CA ASN A 40 10.65 6.23 1.24
C ASN A 40 9.79 6.91 2.31
N LEU A 41 10.20 8.09 2.81
CA LEU A 41 9.38 8.84 3.75
C LEU A 41 8.09 9.36 3.09
N ALA A 42 8.19 9.88 1.86
CA ALA A 42 7.02 10.31 1.09
C ALA A 42 6.09 9.13 0.77
N PHE A 43 6.66 8.00 0.34
CA PHE A 43 5.94 6.74 0.12
C PHE A 43 5.20 6.28 1.38
N PHE A 44 5.87 6.25 2.53
CA PHE A 44 5.28 5.88 3.80
C PHE A 44 4.12 6.82 4.19
N ALA A 45 4.34 8.14 4.11
CA ALA A 45 3.35 9.13 4.49
C ALA A 45 2.10 9.06 3.60
N LEU A 46 2.27 8.92 2.29
CA LEU A 46 1.15 8.78 1.35
C LEU A 46 0.39 7.47 1.57
N THR A 47 1.09 6.36 1.81
CA THR A 47 0.46 5.07 2.11
C THR A 47 -0.36 5.15 3.39
N LEU A 48 0.20 5.76 4.45
CA LEU A 48 -0.49 5.93 5.72
C LEU A 48 -1.72 6.84 5.56
N ALA A 49 -1.60 7.94 4.81
CA ALA A 49 -2.72 8.83 4.51
C ALA A 49 -3.83 8.10 3.75
N ALA A 50 -3.50 7.22 2.80
CA ALA A 50 -4.47 6.41 2.08
C ALA A 50 -5.19 5.40 3.00
N LEU A 51 -4.46 4.74 3.91
CA LEU A 51 -5.06 3.81 4.88
C LEU A 51 -6.00 4.53 5.86
N ILE A 52 -5.57 5.66 6.41
CA ILE A 52 -6.40 6.47 7.32
C ILE A 52 -7.62 7.03 6.58
N GLY A 53 -7.42 7.55 5.37
CA GLY A 53 -8.52 8.07 4.55
C GLY A 53 -9.55 6.99 4.25
N LEU A 54 -9.10 5.78 3.90
CA LEU A 54 -9.99 4.63 3.69
C LEU A 54 -10.75 4.26 4.96
N GLU A 55 -10.06 4.15 6.11
CA GLU A 55 -10.68 3.83 7.40
C GLU A 55 -11.77 4.84 7.78
N VAL A 56 -11.48 6.14 7.62
CA VAL A 56 -12.45 7.22 7.89
C VAL A 56 -13.65 7.12 6.95
N ILE A 57 -13.43 6.88 5.66
CA ILE A 57 -14.53 6.74 4.69
C ILE A 57 -15.39 5.51 5.04
N ALA A 58 -14.75 4.37 5.27
CA ALA A 58 -15.39 3.08 5.44
C ALA A 58 -16.17 2.96 6.77
N ASN A 59 -15.64 3.51 7.86
CA ASN A 59 -16.20 3.29 9.20
C ASN A 59 -16.84 4.52 9.84
N ILE A 60 -16.55 5.73 9.37
CA ILE A 60 -17.07 6.98 9.95
C ILE A 60 -18.05 7.68 9.00
N ILE A 61 -17.64 7.91 7.74
CA ILE A 61 -18.44 8.72 6.80
C ILE A 61 -19.56 7.90 6.17
N SER A 62 -19.28 6.65 5.77
CA SER A 62 -20.27 5.78 5.13
C SER A 62 -20.08 4.32 5.57
N PRO A 63 -20.49 3.97 6.80
CA PRO A 63 -20.48 2.59 7.30
C PRO A 63 -21.19 1.64 6.32
N GLY A 64 -20.53 0.55 5.94
CA GLY A 64 -21.10 -0.44 5.02
C GLY A 64 -21.04 -0.07 3.53
N LEU A 65 -20.42 1.06 3.15
CA LEU A 65 -20.28 1.50 1.76
C LEU A 65 -19.74 0.41 0.84
N PHE A 66 -18.76 -0.35 1.32
CA PHE A 66 -18.12 -1.41 0.55
C PHE A 66 -18.85 -2.76 0.64
N ASP A 67 -19.68 -3.00 1.67
CA ASP A 67 -20.27 -4.32 1.89
C ASP A 67 -21.30 -4.67 0.81
N GLU A 68 -22.20 -3.73 0.49
CA GLU A 68 -23.19 -3.90 -0.57
C GLU A 68 -22.52 -4.00 -1.95
N PHE A 69 -21.53 -3.13 -2.22
CA PHE A 69 -20.80 -3.12 -3.49
C PHE A 69 -20.02 -4.43 -3.73
N LEU A 70 -19.30 -4.92 -2.71
CA LEU A 70 -18.54 -6.15 -2.82
C LEU A 70 -19.44 -7.39 -2.87
N GLN A 71 -20.60 -7.36 -2.22
CA GLN A 71 -21.58 -8.44 -2.29
C GLN A 71 -22.24 -8.53 -3.67
N ALA A 72 -22.63 -7.40 -4.26
CA ALA A 72 -23.22 -7.36 -5.60
C ALA A 72 -22.26 -7.88 -6.68
N ARG A 73 -20.95 -7.78 -6.46
CA ARG A 73 -19.89 -8.15 -7.42
C ARG A 73 -19.20 -9.48 -7.09
N ASP A 74 -19.65 -10.20 -6.06
CA ASP A 74 -18.99 -11.41 -5.51
C ASP A 74 -17.48 -11.22 -5.24
N ALA A 75 -17.08 -10.01 -4.86
CA ALA A 75 -15.67 -9.59 -4.76
C ALA A 75 -15.07 -9.80 -3.36
N LYS A 76 -15.82 -10.38 -2.41
CA LYS A 76 -15.37 -10.58 -1.01
C LYS A 76 -14.13 -11.48 -0.93
N ASN A 77 -14.05 -12.52 -1.75
CA ASN A 77 -12.88 -13.40 -1.78
C ASN A 77 -11.65 -12.69 -2.36
N MET A 78 -11.83 -11.88 -3.39
CA MET A 78 -10.73 -11.09 -3.99
C MET A 78 -10.15 -10.09 -2.99
N LEU A 79 -11.03 -9.41 -2.23
CA LEU A 79 -10.60 -8.52 -1.15
C LEU A 79 -9.82 -9.27 -0.06
N ARG A 80 -10.28 -10.45 0.37
CA ARG A 80 -9.56 -11.27 1.36
C ARG A 80 -8.15 -11.62 0.88
N ILE A 81 -8.01 -12.04 -0.38
CA ILE A 81 -6.70 -12.33 -0.97
C ILE A 81 -5.82 -11.07 -0.96
N HIS A 82 -6.36 -9.92 -1.36
CA HIS A 82 -5.63 -8.65 -1.33
C HIS A 82 -5.14 -8.30 0.08
N LEU A 83 -5.99 -8.45 1.11
CA LEU A 83 -5.66 -8.17 2.51
C LEU A 83 -4.55 -9.07 3.05
N CYS A 84 -4.45 -10.32 2.58
CA CYS A 84 -3.34 -11.22 2.95
C CYS A 84 -1.96 -10.69 2.52
N PHE A 85 -1.90 -9.83 1.48
CA PHE A 85 -0.66 -9.17 1.07
C PHE A 85 -0.52 -7.78 1.70
N SER A 86 -1.60 -7.00 1.69
CA SER A 86 -1.55 -5.58 2.04
C SER A 86 -1.41 -5.32 3.54
N MET A 87 -2.08 -6.10 4.41
CA MET A 87 -1.93 -5.90 5.86
C MET A 87 -0.52 -6.22 6.35
N PRO A 88 0.10 -7.36 5.98
CA PRO A 88 1.50 -7.61 6.36
C PRO A 88 2.48 -6.59 5.76
N ALA A 89 2.25 -6.14 4.51
CA ALA A 89 3.06 -5.09 3.90
C ALA A 89 2.97 -3.77 4.67
N ALA A 90 1.77 -3.37 5.08
CA ALA A 90 1.53 -2.17 5.88
C ALA A 90 2.22 -2.26 7.25
N ALA A 91 2.17 -3.41 7.92
CA ALA A 91 2.90 -3.61 9.18
C ALA A 91 4.43 -3.50 8.99
N LEU A 92 4.97 -4.09 7.92
CA LEU A 92 6.40 -4.02 7.59
C LEU A 92 6.87 -2.60 7.29
N LEU A 93 6.02 -1.71 6.78
CA LEU A 93 6.37 -0.31 6.56
C LEU A 93 6.83 0.38 7.86
N PHE A 94 6.14 0.14 8.97
CA PHE A 94 6.54 0.68 10.27
C PHE A 94 7.86 0.09 10.75
N VAL A 95 8.06 -1.22 10.57
CA VAL A 95 9.32 -1.90 10.91
C VAL A 95 10.48 -1.34 10.08
N MET A 96 10.28 -1.13 8.77
CA MET A 96 11.27 -0.56 7.87
C MET A 96 11.61 0.88 8.19
N LEU A 97 10.61 1.71 8.53
CA LEU A 97 10.84 3.09 8.97
C LEU A 97 11.72 3.10 10.23
N PHE A 98 11.35 2.32 11.23
CA PHE A 98 12.10 2.23 12.49
C PHE A 98 13.54 1.72 12.30
N THR A 99 13.70 0.62 11.57
CA THR A 99 15.02 0.03 11.30
C THR A 99 15.90 0.91 10.40
N GLY A 100 15.30 1.67 9.49
CA GLY A 100 15.97 2.65 8.64
C GLY A 100 16.49 3.86 9.44
N LEU A 101 15.67 4.39 10.35
CA LEU A 101 16.06 5.50 11.23
C LEU A 101 17.15 5.10 12.23
N LYS A 102 17.14 3.86 12.73
CA LYS A 102 18.18 3.34 13.64
C LYS A 102 19.41 2.78 12.93
N HIS A 103 19.49 2.87 11.60
CA HIS A 103 20.62 2.37 10.81
C HIS A 103 20.91 0.86 10.96
N HIS A 104 19.91 0.04 11.32
CA HIS A 104 20.04 -1.42 11.40
C HIS A 104 20.01 -2.07 10.02
N ARG A 105 21.08 -1.88 9.24
CA ARG A 105 21.16 -2.21 7.80
C ARG A 105 20.73 -3.65 7.46
N ARG A 106 21.21 -4.66 8.19
CA ARG A 106 20.89 -6.08 7.88
C ARG A 106 19.39 -6.36 8.01
N PHE A 107 18.79 -5.90 9.11
CA PHE A 107 17.35 -6.05 9.34
C PHE A 107 16.54 -5.24 8.33
N HIS A 108 16.94 -4.00 8.04
CA HIS A 108 16.27 -3.16 7.06
C HIS A 108 16.26 -3.78 5.65
N ILE A 109 17.37 -4.41 5.24
CA ILE A 109 17.44 -5.09 3.95
C ILE A 109 16.52 -6.33 3.95
N ALA A 110 16.58 -7.16 4.99
CA ALA A 110 15.74 -8.35 5.10
C ALA A 110 14.24 -8.01 5.06
N THR A 111 13.81 -7.00 5.81
CA THR A 111 12.42 -6.53 5.81
C THR A 111 12.06 -5.85 4.49
N GLY A 112 12.99 -5.13 3.85
CA GLY A 112 12.79 -4.54 2.52
C GLY A 112 12.56 -5.57 1.42
N VAL A 113 13.28 -6.70 1.44
CA VAL A 113 13.06 -7.80 0.49
C VAL A 113 11.69 -8.44 0.72
N LEU A 114 11.35 -8.76 1.97
CA LEU A 114 10.06 -9.32 2.32
C LEU A 114 8.90 -8.37 1.94
N PHE A 115 9.06 -7.09 2.24
CA PHE A 115 8.12 -6.04 1.86
C PHE A 115 7.94 -5.99 0.35
N SER A 116 9.00 -6.13 -0.45
CA SER A 116 8.92 -6.10 -1.91
C SER A 116 8.00 -7.21 -2.45
N VAL A 117 8.10 -8.42 -1.91
CA VAL A 117 7.24 -9.55 -2.31
C VAL A 117 5.77 -9.26 -1.97
N LEU A 118 5.51 -8.80 -0.75
CA LEU A 118 4.15 -8.49 -0.28
C LEU A 118 3.56 -7.28 -1.01
N TRP A 119 4.37 -6.28 -1.32
CA TRP A 119 3.96 -5.08 -2.06
C TRP A 119 3.57 -5.42 -3.50
N ILE A 120 4.33 -6.27 -4.18
CA ILE A 120 3.97 -6.75 -5.53
C ILE A 120 2.62 -7.47 -5.48
N GLY A 121 2.41 -8.35 -4.49
CA GLY A 121 1.11 -9.00 -4.30
C GLY A 121 -0.03 -8.00 -4.05
N THR A 122 0.22 -6.98 -3.22
CA THR A 122 -0.73 -5.89 -2.94
C THR A 122 -1.08 -5.10 -4.20
N PHE A 123 -0.08 -4.72 -4.99
CA PHE A 123 -0.26 -3.99 -6.24
C PHE A 123 -1.06 -4.82 -7.25
N VAL A 124 -0.65 -6.06 -7.50
CA VAL A 124 -1.30 -6.94 -8.50
C VAL A 124 -2.76 -7.18 -8.13
N THR A 125 -3.03 -7.59 -6.89
CA THR A 125 -4.40 -7.88 -6.44
C THR A 125 -5.25 -6.61 -6.33
N GLY A 126 -4.66 -5.48 -5.91
CA GLY A 126 -5.38 -4.22 -5.77
C GLY A 126 -5.78 -3.60 -7.11
N ILE A 127 -4.87 -3.57 -8.09
CA ILE A 127 -5.11 -2.95 -9.40
C ILE A 127 -5.97 -3.86 -10.29
N PHE A 128 -5.65 -5.15 -10.37
CA PHE A 128 -6.23 -6.03 -11.38
C PHE A 128 -7.42 -6.85 -10.90
N PHE A 129 -7.55 -7.14 -9.59
CA PHE A 129 -8.62 -8.04 -9.12
C PHE A 129 -9.84 -7.29 -8.56
N LEU A 130 -9.66 -6.14 -7.91
CA LEU A 130 -10.79 -5.42 -7.32
C LEU A 130 -11.63 -4.71 -8.40
N PRO A 131 -12.97 -4.93 -8.46
CA PRO A 131 -13.83 -4.20 -9.38
C PRO A 131 -13.97 -2.74 -8.94
N HIS A 132 -14.08 -1.84 -9.92
CA HIS A 132 -14.23 -0.39 -9.68
C HIS A 132 -15.29 0.25 -10.59
N GLU A 133 -15.81 -0.53 -11.54
CA GLU A 133 -17.01 -0.23 -12.32
C GLU A 133 -18.22 -0.80 -11.63
#